data_AF-A0A142L5Z6-F1
#
_entry.id   AF-A0A142L5Z6-F1
#
_cell.length_a   1.000
_cell.length_b   1.000
_cell.length_c   1.000
_cell.angle_alpha   90.00
_cell.angle_beta   90.00
_cell.angle_gamma   90.00
#
_symmetry.space_group_name_H-M   'P 1'
#
loop_
_entity.id
_entity.type
_entity.pdbx_description
1 polymer ?
#
loop_
_entity_poly.entity_id
_entity_poly.type
_entity_poly.pdbx_seq_one_letter_code
_entity_poly.pdbx_strand_id
1 'polypeptide(L)'
;MTLYLAHRKLMLRKHLFIFFLLFLARTDVAFSQTFEIADGDTINFTAVNGSKQGFWRYFWPNGDLKYEVFYENNEKEGLEIRYFDAQDCIEFSNTYVKGVSDGPGVTFHPNCSTKCEEMYRGGKKQGYERCYDQNGFIQTEANFDKGELVGTYSHFNKKGFVTYESPTKETTLKFDKFLSGEYKVKDSTIFNVFKRNDKWKKVLLVVDMTGSMFPYIGQLLVWYKMNFESEKIKYYSLFNDGDNVADNKKIIGSTGGVHTYDAKDFKKFKKDIEEVRKLGEGGDEPENDIEAIMRAINDRRDYGDIVLLADDSDMRDIKLLKRIKKPVHIILCGTKRGINQQYLQLAYYTKGSIHTSNNSVYMKTLKNGDHIELDNDLFVFQNGEFIWLDAKNAD
;
A
#
# COMPACT_ATOMS: atom_id res chain seq x y z
N MET A 1 -38.53 -40.93 55.96
CA MET A 1 -39.92 -41.32 56.27
C MET A 1 -40.83 -40.21 55.78
N THR A 2 -41.62 -40.49 54.73
CA THR A 2 -42.88 -39.81 54.33
C THR A 2 -42.77 -38.36 53.78
N LEU A 3 -42.97 -38.12 52.46
CA LEU A 3 -44.24 -37.76 51.76
C LEU A 3 -44.97 -36.54 52.42
N TYR A 4 -45.54 -35.50 51.78
CA TYR A 4 -45.95 -35.22 50.39
C TYR A 4 -46.52 -33.76 50.32
N LEU A 5 -46.41 -33.11 49.14
CA LEU A 5 -47.37 -32.22 48.44
C LEU A 5 -47.89 -30.82 48.93
N ALA A 6 -47.97 -29.95 47.91
CA ALA A 6 -49.00 -28.92 47.58
C ALA A 6 -48.89 -27.51 48.23
N HIS A 7 -49.11 -26.36 47.57
CA HIS A 7 -49.29 -25.93 46.16
C HIS A 7 -49.32 -24.37 46.11
N ARG A 8 -48.73 -23.74 45.07
CA ARG A 8 -49.06 -22.42 44.41
C ARG A 8 -49.07 -21.12 45.29
N LYS A 9 -48.53 -19.96 44.87
CA LYS A 9 -48.79 -19.17 43.65
C LYS A 9 -47.91 -17.86 43.62
N LEU A 10 -47.46 -17.46 42.42
CA LEU A 10 -47.33 -16.09 41.86
C LEU A 10 -46.16 -15.10 42.21
N MET A 11 -45.51 -14.62 41.13
CA MET A 11 -44.79 -13.31 40.91
C MET A 11 -43.41 -13.12 41.59
N LEU A 12 -42.34 -12.51 41.03
CA LEU A 12 -42.14 -11.54 39.93
C LEU A 12 -40.61 -11.44 39.57
N ARG A 13 -40.28 -10.96 38.35
CA ARG A 13 -39.01 -10.36 37.85
C ARG A 13 -37.82 -11.30 37.53
N LYS A 14 -37.55 -11.61 36.25
CA LYS A 14 -36.78 -10.85 35.22
C LYS A 14 -35.28 -10.68 35.55
N HIS A 15 -34.44 -11.61 35.08
CA HIS A 15 -33.43 -11.39 34.01
C HIS A 15 -32.52 -12.63 33.83
N LEU A 16 -32.01 -12.77 32.60
CA LEU A 16 -30.81 -13.51 32.13
C LEU A 16 -30.98 -14.89 31.43
N PHE A 17 -30.74 -14.83 30.12
CA PHE A 17 -29.99 -15.75 29.23
C PHE A 17 -30.49 -17.17 28.89
N ILE A 18 -30.47 -17.43 27.57
CA ILE A 18 -30.03 -18.65 26.86
C ILE A 18 -31.05 -19.78 26.56
N PHE A 19 -31.22 -19.95 25.24
CA PHE A 19 -31.38 -21.16 24.42
C PHE A 19 -32.66 -22.03 24.39
N PHE A 20 -32.94 -22.36 23.12
CA PHE A 20 -33.40 -23.61 22.54
C PHE A 20 -34.83 -23.69 22.00
N LEU A 21 -34.87 -24.10 20.72
CA LEU A 21 -36.02 -24.44 19.90
C LEU A 21 -37.11 -25.17 20.67
N LEU A 22 -38.36 -24.79 20.41
CA LEU A 22 -39.44 -25.74 20.28
C LEU A 22 -40.36 -25.32 19.14
N PHE A 23 -40.36 -26.18 18.13
CA PHE A 23 -41.20 -26.20 16.94
C PHE A 23 -42.67 -26.02 17.34
N LEU A 24 -43.29 -24.93 16.91
CA LEU A 24 -44.71 -24.91 16.60
C LEU A 24 -44.80 -24.56 15.12
N ALA A 25 -45.03 -25.60 14.32
CA ALA A 25 -45.42 -25.48 12.93
C ALA A 25 -46.71 -24.65 12.86
N ARG A 26 -46.56 -23.34 12.69
CA ARG A 26 -47.51 -22.59 11.90
C ARG A 26 -47.02 -22.70 10.47
N THR A 27 -47.73 -23.48 9.68
CA THR A 27 -47.70 -23.35 8.23
C THR A 27 -48.29 -21.99 7.91
N ASP A 28 -47.47 -20.94 8.00
CA ASP A 28 -47.73 -19.75 7.22
C ASP A 28 -47.52 -20.18 5.77
N VAL A 29 -48.63 -20.56 5.13
CA VAL A 29 -48.68 -20.65 3.68
C VAL A 29 -48.34 -19.26 3.21
N ALA A 30 -47.07 -19.06 2.81
CA ALA A 30 -46.67 -17.90 2.06
C ALA A 30 -47.51 -17.93 0.78
N PHE A 31 -48.54 -17.10 0.73
CA PHE A 31 -49.18 -16.77 -0.53
C PHE A 31 -48.13 -16.06 -1.38
N SER A 32 -47.46 -16.82 -2.25
CA SER A 32 -46.81 -16.25 -3.41
C SER A 32 -47.94 -15.68 -4.28
N GLN A 33 -48.09 -14.36 -4.29
CA GLN A 33 -48.89 -13.71 -5.33
C GLN A 33 -48.14 -13.88 -6.65
N THR A 34 -48.57 -14.85 -7.46
CA THR A 34 -48.25 -14.86 -8.88
C THR A 34 -49.09 -13.78 -9.55
N PHE A 35 -48.45 -12.68 -9.94
CA PHE A 35 -49.07 -11.69 -10.80
C PHE A 35 -49.02 -12.23 -12.24
N GLU A 36 -50.17 -12.50 -12.85
CA GLU A 36 -50.24 -12.66 -14.30
C GLU A 36 -50.18 -11.28 -14.95
N ILE A 37 -49.28 -11.12 -15.91
CA ILE A 37 -49.21 -9.92 -16.75
C ILE A 37 -50.47 -9.89 -17.62
N ALA A 38 -51.40 -8.99 -17.30
CA ALA A 38 -52.62 -8.79 -18.08
C ALA A 38 -52.39 -7.80 -19.23
N ASP A 39 -53.02 -8.03 -20.38
CA ASP A 39 -53.20 -7.04 -21.46
C ASP A 39 -51.93 -6.34 -22.01
N GLY A 40 -50.86 -7.10 -22.28
CA GLY A 40 -49.67 -6.55 -22.95
C GLY A 40 -48.90 -5.54 -22.11
N ASP A 41 -49.14 -5.52 -20.80
CA ASP A 41 -48.39 -4.73 -19.84
C ASP A 41 -46.92 -5.17 -19.86
N THR A 42 -46.06 -4.30 -20.36
CA THR A 42 -44.63 -4.58 -20.36
C THR A 42 -44.11 -4.34 -18.95
N ILE A 43 -43.33 -5.28 -18.41
CA ILE A 43 -42.55 -5.08 -17.17
C ILE A 43 -41.88 -3.70 -17.15
N ASN A 44 -41.47 -3.21 -18.33
CA ASN A 44 -40.92 -1.90 -18.59
C ASN A 44 -42.02 -0.87 -18.91
N PHE A 45 -42.55 -0.17 -17.90
CA PHE A 45 -43.62 0.80 -18.10
C PHE A 45 -43.11 2.15 -18.66
N THR A 46 -43.84 2.69 -19.64
CA THR A 46 -43.62 4.01 -20.24
C THR A 46 -44.88 4.86 -20.12
N ALA A 47 -44.76 6.05 -19.53
CA ALA A 47 -45.87 6.99 -19.41
C ALA A 47 -46.29 7.59 -20.76
N VAL A 48 -47.47 8.23 -20.80
CA VAL A 48 -48.06 8.84 -22.01
C VAL A 48 -47.12 9.83 -22.71
N ASN A 49 -46.28 10.53 -21.95
CA ASN A 49 -45.28 11.48 -22.45
C ASN A 49 -43.99 10.80 -22.98
N GLY A 50 -43.93 9.47 -23.00
CA GLY A 50 -42.76 8.70 -23.42
C GLY A 50 -41.69 8.49 -22.35
N SER A 51 -41.92 8.94 -21.10
CA SER A 51 -40.93 8.77 -20.02
C SER A 51 -41.02 7.38 -19.38
N LYS A 52 -39.87 6.76 -19.12
CA LYS A 52 -39.75 5.52 -18.33
C LYS A 52 -40.21 5.75 -16.89
N GLN A 53 -40.95 4.79 -16.36
CA GLN A 53 -41.48 4.80 -15.01
C GLN A 53 -41.45 3.39 -14.42
N GLY A 54 -41.31 3.28 -13.10
CA GLY A 54 -41.35 2.01 -12.39
C GLY A 54 -40.10 1.16 -12.58
N PHE A 55 -40.18 -0.11 -12.19
CA PHE A 55 -39.10 -1.07 -12.42
C PHE A 55 -38.94 -1.36 -13.89
N TRP A 56 -37.69 -1.43 -14.33
CA TRP A 56 -37.31 -1.86 -15.66
C TRP A 56 -36.41 -3.08 -15.54
N ARG A 57 -36.76 -4.14 -16.25
CA ARG A 57 -36.04 -5.41 -16.27
C ARG A 57 -35.63 -5.77 -17.67
N TYR A 58 -34.44 -6.33 -17.77
CA TYR A 58 -33.85 -6.84 -18.99
C TYR A 58 -33.38 -8.25 -18.71
N PHE A 59 -33.53 -9.12 -19.70
CA PHE A 59 -33.25 -10.55 -19.57
C PHE A 59 -32.15 -10.97 -20.54
N TRP A 60 -31.38 -11.97 -20.15
CA TRP A 60 -30.46 -12.68 -21.04
C TRP A 60 -31.25 -13.52 -22.06
N PRO A 61 -30.63 -13.97 -23.17
CA PRO A 61 -31.31 -14.82 -24.16
C PRO A 61 -31.88 -16.12 -23.60
N ASN A 62 -31.34 -16.61 -22.48
CA ASN A 62 -31.82 -17.80 -21.78
C ASN A 62 -33.05 -17.54 -20.90
N GLY A 63 -33.47 -16.27 -20.72
CA GLY A 63 -34.60 -15.87 -19.91
C GLY A 63 -34.26 -15.37 -18.50
N ASP A 64 -33.01 -15.48 -18.07
CA ASP A 64 -32.59 -15.06 -16.72
C ASP A 64 -32.52 -13.53 -16.60
N LEU A 65 -32.75 -13.00 -15.39
CA LEU A 65 -32.69 -11.56 -15.13
C LEU A 65 -31.25 -11.07 -15.31
N LYS A 66 -31.05 -10.18 -16.27
CA LYS A 66 -29.75 -9.56 -16.58
C LYS A 66 -29.53 -8.29 -15.79
N TYR A 67 -30.56 -7.48 -15.65
CA TYR A 67 -30.44 -6.12 -15.16
C TYR A 67 -31.79 -5.58 -14.70
N GLU A 68 -31.82 -4.94 -13.54
CA GLU A 68 -32.99 -4.30 -12.94
C GLU A 68 -32.63 -2.89 -12.47
N VAL A 69 -33.51 -1.93 -12.72
CA VAL A 69 -33.39 -0.57 -12.21
C VAL A 69 -34.78 0.07 -12.13
N PHE A 70 -35.01 0.96 -11.18
CA PHE A 70 -36.25 1.73 -11.11
C PHE A 70 -36.06 3.10 -11.76
N TYR A 71 -37.05 3.54 -12.53
CA TYR A 71 -37.09 4.85 -13.17
C TYR A 71 -38.25 5.70 -12.61
N GLU A 72 -37.98 6.99 -12.41
CA GLU A 72 -38.99 8.03 -12.22
C GLU A 72 -38.74 9.12 -13.29
N ASN A 73 -39.69 9.32 -14.21
CA ASN A 73 -39.58 10.30 -15.30
C ASN A 73 -38.28 10.23 -16.12
N ASN A 74 -37.87 9.02 -16.56
CA ASN A 74 -36.57 8.73 -17.21
C ASN A 74 -35.32 8.81 -16.32
N GLU A 75 -35.43 9.24 -15.07
CA GLU A 75 -34.30 9.29 -14.14
C GLU A 75 -34.24 7.99 -13.33
N LYS A 76 -33.04 7.45 -13.12
CA LYS A 76 -32.86 6.28 -12.24
C LYS A 76 -33.09 6.70 -10.78
N GLU A 77 -33.83 5.90 -10.03
CA GLU A 77 -34.08 6.14 -8.61
C GLU A 77 -33.94 4.81 -7.86
N GLY A 78 -33.25 4.83 -6.71
CA GLY A 78 -33.01 3.64 -5.90
C GLY A 78 -31.92 2.72 -6.47
N LEU A 79 -32.08 1.42 -6.24
CA LEU A 79 -31.06 0.42 -6.51
C LEU A 79 -31.08 -0.04 -7.98
N GLU A 80 -29.93 0.03 -8.63
CA GLU A 80 -29.62 -0.62 -9.89
C GLU A 80 -28.87 -1.92 -9.60
N ILE A 81 -29.23 -3.01 -10.26
CA ILE A 81 -28.58 -4.32 -10.13
C ILE A 81 -28.32 -4.89 -11.53
N ARG A 82 -27.14 -5.47 -11.73
CA ARG A 82 -26.80 -6.28 -12.90
C ARG A 82 -26.33 -7.67 -12.46
N TYR A 83 -26.63 -8.69 -13.26
CA TYR A 83 -26.28 -10.09 -13.00
C TYR A 83 -25.37 -10.64 -14.10
N PHE A 84 -24.54 -11.62 -13.75
CA PHE A 84 -23.72 -12.36 -14.71
C PHE A 84 -24.57 -13.27 -15.62
N ASP A 85 -24.09 -13.58 -16.82
CA ASP A 85 -24.79 -14.33 -17.90
C ASP A 85 -24.87 -15.86 -17.65
N ALA A 86 -24.29 -16.38 -16.57
CA ALA A 86 -24.22 -17.83 -16.33
C ALA A 86 -24.22 -18.24 -14.84
N GLN A 87 -24.46 -17.29 -13.93
CA GLN A 87 -24.41 -17.50 -12.48
C GLN A 87 -25.49 -16.65 -11.81
N ASP A 88 -26.16 -17.22 -10.81
CA ASP A 88 -27.14 -16.55 -9.94
C ASP A 88 -26.41 -15.57 -8.99
N CYS A 89 -25.81 -14.55 -9.58
CA CYS A 89 -24.77 -13.74 -8.96
C CYS A 89 -24.81 -12.32 -9.50
N ILE A 90 -24.80 -11.35 -8.59
CA ILE A 90 -24.78 -9.93 -8.93
C ILE A 90 -23.39 -9.61 -9.50
N GLU A 91 -23.33 -8.96 -10.66
CA GLU A 91 -22.11 -8.38 -11.23
C GLU A 91 -21.81 -7.02 -10.58
N PHE A 92 -22.85 -6.21 -10.40
CA PHE A 92 -22.74 -4.87 -9.85
C PHE A 92 -24.07 -4.39 -9.27
N SER A 93 -24.00 -3.59 -8.22
CA SER A 93 -25.10 -2.79 -7.69
C SER A 93 -24.70 -1.33 -7.47
N ASN A 94 -25.65 -0.41 -7.66
CA ASN A 94 -25.44 1.02 -7.41
C ASN A 94 -26.72 1.70 -6.96
N THR A 95 -26.59 2.76 -6.17
CA THR A 95 -27.73 3.54 -5.69
C THR A 95 -27.81 4.87 -6.43
N TYR A 96 -29.00 5.23 -6.91
CA TYR A 96 -29.26 6.50 -7.57
C TYR A 96 -30.34 7.31 -6.85
N VAL A 97 -30.20 8.63 -6.91
CA VAL A 97 -31.23 9.60 -6.57
C VAL A 97 -31.30 10.59 -7.72
N LYS A 98 -32.47 10.73 -8.37
CA LYS A 98 -32.71 11.61 -9.52
C LYS A 98 -31.70 11.44 -10.64
N GLY A 99 -31.43 10.17 -10.98
CA GLY A 99 -30.51 9.78 -12.04
C GLY A 99 -29.03 9.92 -11.71
N VAL A 100 -28.67 10.37 -10.49
CA VAL A 100 -27.29 10.60 -10.05
C VAL A 100 -26.90 9.57 -9.00
N SER A 101 -25.70 8.97 -9.12
CA SER A 101 -25.22 8.01 -8.11
C SER A 101 -25.08 8.67 -6.74
N ASP A 102 -25.82 8.16 -5.75
CA ASP A 102 -25.86 8.67 -4.39
C ASP A 102 -26.17 7.51 -3.43
N GLY A 103 -25.16 7.08 -2.68
CA GLY A 103 -25.20 5.89 -1.85
C GLY A 103 -24.10 4.87 -2.20
N PRO A 104 -24.23 3.63 -1.68
CA PRO A 104 -23.25 2.57 -1.92
C PRO A 104 -23.31 2.05 -3.35
N GLY A 105 -22.13 1.71 -3.88
CA GLY A 105 -21.93 0.92 -5.09
C GLY A 105 -21.04 -0.28 -4.78
N VAL A 106 -21.39 -1.46 -5.30
CA VAL A 106 -20.64 -2.70 -5.07
C VAL A 106 -20.46 -3.45 -6.36
N THR A 107 -19.23 -3.85 -6.67
CA THR A 107 -18.93 -4.80 -7.76
C THR A 107 -18.54 -6.14 -7.18
N PHE A 108 -18.80 -7.22 -7.91
CA PHE A 108 -18.49 -8.57 -7.48
C PHE A 108 -17.60 -9.29 -8.49
N HIS A 109 -16.90 -10.32 -8.02
CA HIS A 109 -16.17 -11.26 -8.86
C HIS A 109 -17.12 -12.35 -9.40
N PRO A 110 -16.76 -13.07 -10.48
CA PRO A 110 -17.53 -14.23 -10.98
C PRO A 110 -17.62 -15.43 -10.02
N ASN A 111 -17.08 -15.36 -8.81
CA ASN A 111 -17.31 -16.35 -7.76
C ASN A 111 -18.24 -15.80 -6.65
N CYS A 112 -18.90 -14.67 -6.92
CA CYS A 112 -19.82 -13.95 -6.03
C CYS A 112 -19.21 -13.33 -4.79
N SER A 113 -17.88 -13.32 -4.66
CA SER A 113 -17.24 -12.52 -3.63
C SER A 113 -17.22 -11.04 -4.03
N THR A 114 -17.26 -10.16 -3.03
CA THR A 114 -17.15 -8.72 -3.23
C THR A 114 -15.82 -8.40 -3.89
N LYS A 115 -15.85 -7.63 -4.97
CA LYS A 115 -14.66 -7.14 -5.68
C LYS A 115 -14.29 -5.75 -5.21
N CYS A 116 -15.23 -4.81 -5.21
CA CYS A 116 -15.01 -3.47 -4.68
C CYS A 116 -16.30 -2.92 -4.06
N GLU A 117 -16.15 -2.22 -2.94
CA GLU A 117 -17.19 -1.42 -2.28
C GLU A 117 -16.79 0.05 -2.36
N GLU A 118 -17.73 0.88 -2.80
CA GLU A 118 -17.53 2.30 -3.04
C GLU A 118 -18.71 3.10 -2.50
N MET A 119 -18.47 4.35 -2.11
CA MET A 119 -19.52 5.26 -1.68
C MET A 119 -19.58 6.49 -2.58
N TYR A 120 -20.79 6.88 -2.98
CA TYR A 120 -21.05 8.03 -3.83
C TYR A 120 -21.98 9.04 -3.15
N ARG A 121 -21.79 10.33 -3.47
CA ARG A 121 -22.73 11.41 -3.15
C ARG A 121 -22.73 12.41 -4.31
N GLY A 122 -23.90 12.73 -4.86
CA GLY A 122 -24.01 13.65 -5.99
C GLY A 122 -23.14 13.27 -7.19
N GLY A 123 -23.00 11.96 -7.47
CA GLY A 123 -22.28 11.44 -8.63
C GLY A 123 -20.75 11.40 -8.48
N LYS A 124 -20.22 11.72 -7.30
CA LYS A 124 -18.78 11.68 -6.99
C LYS A 124 -18.51 10.73 -5.83
N LYS A 125 -17.32 10.14 -5.79
CA LYS A 125 -16.87 9.31 -4.66
C LYS A 125 -16.86 10.14 -3.35
N GLN A 126 -17.43 9.58 -2.29
CA GLN A 126 -17.60 10.23 -0.99
C GLN A 126 -17.59 9.18 0.12
N GLY A 127 -16.50 9.10 0.89
CA GLY A 127 -16.29 8.07 1.90
C GLY A 127 -15.27 7.04 1.43
N TYR A 128 -15.42 5.79 1.87
CA TYR A 128 -14.43 4.75 1.61
C TYR A 128 -14.55 4.15 0.21
N GLU A 129 -13.41 3.64 -0.26
CA GLU A 129 -13.29 2.66 -1.32
C GLU A 129 -12.47 1.50 -0.78
N ARG A 130 -12.94 0.26 -0.98
CA ARG A 130 -12.21 -0.96 -0.63
C ARG A 130 -12.35 -1.97 -1.74
N CYS A 131 -11.24 -2.50 -2.24
CA CYS A 131 -11.26 -3.60 -3.19
C CYS A 131 -10.60 -4.85 -2.61
N TYR A 132 -11.09 -6.01 -3.03
CA TYR A 132 -10.72 -7.32 -2.52
C TYR A 132 -10.38 -8.28 -3.66
N ASP A 133 -9.54 -9.27 -3.36
CA ASP A 133 -9.30 -10.40 -4.25
C ASP A 133 -10.47 -11.40 -4.22
N GLN A 134 -10.41 -12.43 -5.08
CA GLN A 134 -11.46 -13.44 -5.16
C GLN A 134 -11.68 -14.23 -3.87
N ASN A 135 -10.71 -14.25 -2.95
CA ASN A 135 -10.80 -14.93 -1.65
C ASN A 135 -11.26 -13.99 -0.53
N GLY A 136 -11.54 -12.72 -0.83
CA GLY A 136 -11.97 -11.71 0.14
C GLY A 136 -10.83 -11.00 0.88
N PHE A 137 -9.57 -11.19 0.47
CA PHE A 137 -8.47 -10.40 1.04
C PHE A 137 -8.46 -9.00 0.45
N ILE A 138 -8.39 -7.99 1.32
CA ILE A 138 -8.29 -6.60 0.88
C ILE A 138 -7.03 -6.41 0.03
N GLN A 139 -7.19 -5.77 -1.12
CA GLN A 139 -6.12 -5.39 -2.03
C GLN A 139 -5.87 -3.89 -1.97
N THR A 140 -6.92 -3.07 -1.86
CA THR A 140 -6.79 -1.61 -1.78
C THR A 140 -7.77 -1.00 -0.80
N GLU A 141 -7.38 0.10 -0.17
CA GLU A 141 -8.25 0.95 0.64
C GLU A 141 -7.94 2.43 0.40
N ALA A 142 -8.97 3.25 0.27
CA ALA A 142 -8.86 4.69 0.12
C ALA A 142 -10.08 5.42 0.71
N ASN A 143 -9.94 6.71 0.96
CA ASN A 143 -11.05 7.59 1.33
C ASN A 143 -11.15 8.78 0.37
N PHE A 144 -12.37 9.21 0.07
CA PHE A 144 -12.65 10.29 -0.86
C PHE A 144 -13.57 11.35 -0.25
N ASP A 145 -13.34 12.62 -0.58
CA ASP A 145 -14.26 13.73 -0.32
C ASP A 145 -14.52 14.47 -1.63
N LYS A 146 -15.79 14.54 -2.04
CA LYS A 146 -16.22 15.21 -3.29
C LYS A 146 -15.45 14.77 -4.54
N GLY A 147 -15.10 13.49 -4.60
CA GLY A 147 -14.36 12.87 -5.70
C GLY A 147 -12.84 13.03 -5.65
N GLU A 148 -12.28 13.74 -4.66
CA GLU A 148 -10.83 13.80 -4.43
C GLU A 148 -10.42 12.80 -3.35
N LEU A 149 -9.26 12.14 -3.54
CA LEU A 149 -8.66 11.29 -2.51
C LEU A 149 -8.29 12.14 -1.28
N VAL A 150 -8.74 11.71 -0.11
CA VAL A 150 -8.45 12.32 1.20
C VAL A 150 -7.82 11.29 2.11
N GLY A 151 -6.66 11.63 2.68
CA GLY A 151 -5.83 10.65 3.38
C GLY A 151 -5.06 9.79 2.39
N THR A 152 -4.77 8.55 2.78
CA THR A 152 -3.88 7.67 2.03
C THR A 152 -4.65 6.69 1.15
N TYR A 153 -4.01 6.30 0.04
CA TYR A 153 -4.41 5.15 -0.75
C TYR A 153 -3.44 4.03 -0.39
N SER A 154 -3.96 2.92 0.12
CA SER A 154 -3.16 1.79 0.59
C SER A 154 -3.35 0.59 -0.32
N HIS A 155 -2.26 -0.08 -0.68
CA HIS A 155 -2.28 -1.41 -1.30
C HIS A 155 -1.84 -2.46 -0.27
N PHE A 156 -2.44 -3.64 -0.30
CA PHE A 156 -2.15 -4.71 0.66
C PHE A 156 -1.77 -6.01 -0.06
N ASN A 157 -0.84 -6.76 0.52
CA ASN A 157 -0.57 -8.12 0.09
C ASN A 157 -1.56 -9.13 0.68
N LYS A 158 -1.48 -10.39 0.23
CA LYS A 158 -2.34 -11.50 0.68
C LYS A 158 -2.28 -11.80 2.19
N LYS A 159 -1.29 -11.28 2.91
CA LYS A 159 -1.18 -11.43 4.38
C LYS A 159 -1.79 -10.23 5.13
N GLY A 160 -2.36 -9.26 4.41
CA GLY A 160 -2.95 -8.04 4.98
C GLY A 160 -1.94 -6.95 5.33
N PHE A 161 -0.69 -7.06 4.88
CA PHE A 161 0.31 -6.01 5.10
C PHE A 161 0.26 -4.98 3.98
N VAL A 162 0.34 -3.70 4.35
CA VAL A 162 0.46 -2.58 3.39
C VAL A 162 1.75 -2.71 2.61
N THR A 163 1.65 -2.81 1.29
CA THR A 163 2.77 -2.82 0.33
C THR A 163 2.97 -1.49 -0.38
N TYR A 164 1.94 -0.63 -0.38
CA TYR A 164 2.03 0.72 -0.93
C TYR A 164 1.13 1.65 -0.14
N GLU A 165 1.59 2.87 0.12
CA GLU A 165 0.78 3.95 0.65
C GLU A 165 1.06 5.24 -0.14
N SER A 166 0.08 5.75 -0.89
CA SER A 166 0.25 6.96 -1.70
C SER A 166 0.58 8.16 -0.80
N PRO A 167 1.63 8.94 -1.09
CA PRO A 167 1.85 10.20 -0.42
C PRO A 167 0.74 11.17 -0.80
N THR A 168 0.05 11.69 0.20
CA THR A 168 -1.12 12.55 0.03
C THR A 168 -0.73 13.95 -0.47
N LYS A 169 -1.69 14.75 -0.95
CA LYS A 169 -1.55 16.23 -1.09
C LYS A 169 -1.05 16.86 0.24
N GLU A 170 -1.34 16.21 1.36
CA GLU A 170 -0.89 16.57 2.71
C GLU A 170 0.61 16.29 2.94
N THR A 171 1.26 15.38 2.22
CA THR A 171 2.71 15.15 2.31
C THR A 171 3.49 16.37 1.82
N THR A 172 2.96 17.11 0.83
CA THR A 172 3.49 18.42 0.45
C THR A 172 3.24 19.48 1.53
N LEU A 173 2.07 19.44 2.19
CA LEU A 173 1.74 20.34 3.30
C LEU A 173 2.56 20.07 4.58
N LYS A 174 2.94 18.80 4.82
CA LYS A 174 3.84 18.37 5.91
C LYS A 174 5.27 18.85 5.68
N PHE A 175 5.69 19.06 4.44
CA PHE A 175 7.03 19.57 4.12
C PHE A 175 7.24 21.01 4.63
N ASP A 176 6.28 21.91 4.38
CA ASP A 176 6.37 23.29 4.86
C ASP A 176 6.15 23.40 6.39
N LYS A 177 5.23 22.59 6.95
CA LYS A 177 5.02 22.49 8.42
C LYS A 177 6.20 21.85 9.16
N PHE A 178 6.94 20.96 8.51
CA PHE A 178 8.19 20.42 9.06
C PHE A 178 9.28 21.50 9.08
N LEU A 179 9.43 22.28 8.01
CA LEU A 179 10.37 23.39 7.94
C LEU A 179 10.03 24.51 8.95
N SER A 180 8.76 24.75 9.25
CA SER A 180 8.33 25.70 10.29
C SER A 180 8.48 25.18 11.72
N GLY A 181 8.85 23.90 11.90
CA GLY A 181 8.99 23.26 13.22
C GLY A 181 7.67 22.86 13.88
N GLU A 182 6.54 23.05 13.21
CA GLU A 182 5.20 22.66 13.70
C GLU A 182 5.00 21.13 13.70
N TYR A 183 5.75 20.42 12.85
CA TYR A 183 5.68 18.97 12.73
C TYR A 183 7.01 18.33 13.19
N LYS A 184 6.98 17.47 14.21
CA LYS A 184 8.14 16.67 14.61
C LYS A 184 8.14 15.35 13.83
N VAL A 185 9.18 15.09 13.06
CA VAL A 185 9.31 13.80 12.35
C VAL A 185 9.70 12.74 13.37
N LYS A 186 8.89 11.68 13.45
CA LYS A 186 9.09 10.55 14.37
C LYS A 186 10.35 9.75 14.02
N ASP A 187 10.75 9.78 12.76
CA ASP A 187 11.96 9.17 12.22
C ASP A 187 12.92 10.28 11.75
N SER A 188 14.19 10.22 12.12
CA SER A 188 15.20 11.22 11.71
C SER A 188 16.45 10.55 11.14
N THR A 189 16.30 9.36 10.56
CA THR A 189 17.40 8.52 10.07
C THR A 189 18.34 9.31 9.17
N ILE A 190 17.82 10.02 8.15
CA ILE A 190 18.65 10.77 7.20
C ILE A 190 19.45 11.86 7.92
N PHE A 191 18.78 12.66 8.77
CA PHE A 191 19.44 13.72 9.53
C PHE A 191 20.53 13.20 10.46
N ASN A 192 20.20 12.14 11.22
CA ASN A 192 21.09 11.53 12.18
C ASN A 192 22.33 10.95 11.49
N VAL A 193 22.15 10.25 10.38
CA VAL A 193 23.25 9.61 9.66
C VAL A 193 24.14 10.65 8.98
N PHE A 194 23.59 11.64 8.28
CA PHE A 194 24.42 12.69 7.67
C PHE A 194 25.13 13.56 8.71
N LYS A 195 24.54 13.75 9.90
CA LYS A 195 25.17 14.46 11.03
C LYS A 195 26.33 13.67 11.62
N ARG A 196 26.20 12.34 11.81
CA ARG A 196 27.27 11.48 12.34
C ARG A 196 28.40 11.26 11.33
N ASN A 197 28.14 11.43 10.04
CA ASN A 197 29.11 11.24 8.96
C ASN A 197 29.48 12.56 8.28
N ASP A 198 29.96 13.52 9.07
CA ASP A 198 30.43 14.84 8.61
C ASP A 198 31.62 14.76 7.64
N LYS A 199 32.44 13.70 7.76
CA LYS A 199 33.63 13.45 6.94
C LYS A 199 33.35 13.04 5.50
N TRP A 200 32.14 12.60 5.16
CA TRP A 200 31.79 12.28 3.78
C TRP A 200 31.86 13.51 2.89
N LYS A 201 32.48 13.40 1.72
CA LYS A 201 32.72 14.52 0.81
C LYS A 201 32.50 14.11 -0.64
N LYS A 202 32.03 15.06 -1.45
CA LYS A 202 31.71 14.86 -2.88
C LYS A 202 30.89 13.57 -3.08
N VAL A 203 29.83 13.41 -2.29
CA VAL A 203 29.03 12.18 -2.23
C VAL A 203 28.37 11.92 -3.58
N LEU A 204 28.51 10.68 -4.05
CA LEU A 204 27.64 10.06 -5.07
C LEU A 204 26.53 9.31 -4.31
N LEU A 205 25.35 9.94 -4.24
CA LEU A 205 24.21 9.38 -3.55
C LEU A 205 23.42 8.47 -4.50
N VAL A 206 23.08 7.26 -4.07
CA VAL A 206 22.21 6.32 -4.79
C VAL A 206 20.98 6.12 -3.94
N VAL A 207 19.80 6.41 -4.48
CA VAL A 207 18.55 6.52 -3.73
C VAL A 207 17.52 5.60 -4.35
N ASP A 208 17.01 4.69 -3.52
CA ASP A 208 15.81 3.94 -3.83
C ASP A 208 14.58 4.86 -3.83
N MET A 209 13.80 4.76 -4.89
CA MET A 209 12.59 5.52 -5.15
C MET A 209 11.30 4.70 -5.00
N THR A 210 11.37 3.51 -4.39
CA THR A 210 10.20 2.69 -4.07
C THR A 210 9.22 3.40 -3.12
N GLY A 211 8.00 2.86 -3.06
CA GLY A 211 6.94 3.42 -2.23
C GLY A 211 7.25 3.47 -0.73
N SER A 212 7.91 2.44 -0.20
CA SER A 212 8.31 2.36 1.22
C SER A 212 9.33 3.43 1.60
N MET A 213 10.10 3.94 0.63
CA MET A 213 11.10 4.97 0.83
C MET A 213 10.55 6.40 0.98
N PHE A 214 9.27 6.65 0.72
CA PHE A 214 8.70 8.01 0.74
C PHE A 214 8.95 8.83 2.01
N PRO A 215 8.81 8.27 3.23
CA PRO A 215 9.10 9.03 4.44
C PRO A 215 10.56 9.52 4.49
N TYR A 216 11.49 8.72 3.97
CA TYR A 216 12.93 9.01 3.98
C TYR A 216 13.34 9.93 2.82
N ILE A 217 12.70 9.80 1.65
CA ILE A 217 12.84 10.75 0.54
C ILE A 217 12.36 12.14 0.99
N GLY A 218 11.29 12.21 1.78
CA GLY A 218 10.85 13.45 2.43
C GLY A 218 11.93 14.06 3.33
N GLN A 219 12.55 13.26 4.21
CA GLN A 219 13.67 13.71 5.04
C GLN A 219 14.86 14.18 4.18
N LEU A 220 15.20 13.45 3.13
CA LEU A 220 16.29 13.77 2.21
C LEU A 220 16.05 15.10 1.48
N LEU A 221 14.84 15.36 0.99
CA LEU A 221 14.49 16.63 0.36
C LEU A 221 14.72 17.81 1.30
N VAL A 222 14.35 17.68 2.58
CA VAL A 222 14.55 18.74 3.56
C VAL A 222 16.03 18.91 3.88
N TRP A 223 16.73 17.80 4.15
CA TRP A 223 18.16 17.84 4.40
C TRP A 223 18.90 18.51 3.24
N TYR A 224 18.57 18.13 1.99
CA TYR A 224 19.18 18.71 0.79
C TYR A 224 18.88 20.21 0.67
N LYS A 225 17.62 20.63 0.89
CA LYS A 225 17.23 22.06 0.89
C LYS A 225 18.08 22.89 1.87
N MET A 226 18.39 22.33 3.03
CA MET A 226 19.18 23.01 4.07
C MET A 226 20.70 22.96 3.84
N ASN A 227 21.19 22.03 3.02
CA ASN A 227 22.63 21.73 2.94
C ASN A 227 23.21 21.78 1.52
N PHE A 228 22.44 22.07 0.48
CA PHE A 228 22.95 22.00 -0.91
C PHE A 228 24.15 22.93 -1.16
N GLU A 229 24.22 24.09 -0.49
CA GLU A 229 25.34 25.03 -0.58
C GLU A 229 26.67 24.47 -0.07
N SER A 230 26.63 23.43 0.78
CA SER A 230 27.85 22.75 1.24
C SER A 230 28.53 21.91 0.15
N GLU A 231 27.86 21.68 -0.98
CA GLU A 231 28.28 20.79 -2.08
C GLU A 231 28.65 19.38 -1.59
N LYS A 232 28.14 18.96 -0.42
CA LYS A 232 28.44 17.66 0.18
C LYS A 232 27.98 16.51 -0.71
N ILE A 233 26.78 16.63 -1.29
CA ILE A 233 26.29 15.73 -2.34
C ILE A 233 26.66 16.37 -3.68
N LYS A 234 27.42 15.65 -4.50
CA LYS A 234 27.88 16.12 -5.81
C LYS A 234 27.03 15.55 -6.95
N TYR A 235 26.61 14.30 -6.80
CA TYR A 235 25.77 13.60 -7.76
C TYR A 235 24.73 12.78 -7.00
N TYR A 236 23.59 12.53 -7.64
CA TYR A 236 22.64 11.54 -7.17
C TYR A 236 22.18 10.64 -8.32
N SER A 237 21.84 9.41 -7.97
CA SER A 237 21.24 8.39 -8.82
C SER A 237 19.95 7.95 -8.16
N LEU A 238 18.84 7.99 -8.89
CA LEU A 238 17.52 7.61 -8.42
C LEU A 238 17.11 6.33 -9.14
N PHE A 239 16.68 5.30 -8.42
CA PHE A 239 16.25 4.05 -9.04
C PHE A 239 14.87 3.59 -8.57
N ASN A 240 14.08 3.01 -9.46
CA ASN A 240 12.66 2.64 -9.24
C ASN A 240 12.34 1.21 -9.71
N ASP A 241 13.35 0.35 -9.71
CA ASP A 241 13.24 -1.06 -10.11
C ASP A 241 12.73 -1.31 -11.55
N GLY A 242 13.16 -0.47 -12.49
CA GLY A 242 13.02 -0.75 -13.91
C GLY A 242 11.95 0.03 -14.66
N ASP A 243 11.56 1.24 -14.23
CA ASP A 243 10.59 2.08 -14.97
C ASP A 243 9.30 1.33 -15.38
N ASN A 244 8.67 0.61 -14.44
CA ASN A 244 7.49 -0.24 -14.66
C ASN A 244 7.70 -1.42 -15.64
N VAL A 245 8.93 -1.87 -15.86
CA VAL A 245 9.19 -3.15 -16.53
C VAL A 245 8.54 -4.28 -15.73
N ALA A 246 7.75 -5.11 -16.40
CA ALA A 246 7.11 -6.27 -15.77
C ALA A 246 8.13 -7.25 -15.19
N ASP A 247 7.85 -7.85 -14.03
CA ASP A 247 8.76 -8.74 -13.29
C ASP A 247 9.42 -9.83 -14.12
N ASN A 248 8.63 -10.47 -15.00
CA ASN A 248 9.13 -11.54 -15.86
C ASN A 248 10.14 -11.08 -16.94
N LYS A 249 10.31 -9.77 -17.12
CA LYS A 249 11.27 -9.15 -18.03
C LYS A 249 12.47 -8.54 -17.30
N LYS A 250 12.45 -8.48 -15.97
CA LYS A 250 13.57 -7.92 -15.19
C LYS A 250 14.75 -8.91 -15.23
N ILE A 251 15.88 -8.48 -15.78
CA ILE A 251 17.10 -9.30 -15.93
C ILE A 251 18.17 -8.75 -14.98
N ILE A 252 18.81 -9.63 -14.21
CA ILE A 252 19.88 -9.26 -13.28
C ILE A 252 20.99 -8.47 -13.99
N GLY A 253 21.22 -7.23 -13.55
CA GLY A 253 22.21 -6.30 -14.11
C GLY A 253 21.76 -5.60 -15.39
N SER A 254 20.50 -5.72 -15.79
CA SER A 254 19.87 -5.04 -16.92
C SER A 254 18.37 -4.80 -16.68
N THR A 255 17.99 -4.56 -15.42
CA THR A 255 16.61 -4.23 -15.03
C THR A 255 16.23 -2.84 -15.58
N GLY A 256 17.17 -1.89 -15.57
CA GLY A 256 16.90 -0.51 -15.94
C GLY A 256 16.34 0.32 -14.77
N GLY A 257 15.67 1.43 -15.08
CA GLY A 257 15.08 2.30 -14.06
C GLY A 257 16.10 2.98 -13.15
N VAL A 258 17.29 3.30 -13.66
CA VAL A 258 18.35 3.99 -12.92
C VAL A 258 18.69 5.30 -13.63
N HIS A 259 18.47 6.42 -12.96
CA HIS A 259 18.58 7.76 -13.52
C HIS A 259 19.57 8.61 -12.74
N THR A 260 20.63 9.11 -13.39
CA THR A 260 21.72 9.84 -12.71
C THR A 260 21.70 11.33 -13.03
N TYR A 261 22.06 12.16 -12.06
CA TYR A 261 22.02 13.61 -12.18
C TYR A 261 23.15 14.33 -11.43
N ASP A 262 23.39 15.59 -11.78
CA ASP A 262 24.23 16.51 -11.01
C ASP A 262 23.43 17.16 -9.88
N ALA A 263 24.03 17.23 -8.70
CA ALA A 263 23.48 17.93 -7.54
C ALA A 263 23.69 19.44 -7.66
N LYS A 264 22.82 20.11 -8.44
CA LYS A 264 22.93 21.55 -8.73
C LYS A 264 22.21 22.43 -7.71
N ASP A 265 20.91 22.18 -7.54
CA ASP A 265 20.05 22.98 -6.70
C ASP A 265 18.83 22.17 -6.24
N PHE A 266 18.13 22.68 -5.22
CA PHE A 266 16.98 22.03 -4.62
C PHE A 266 15.79 21.87 -5.58
N LYS A 267 15.54 22.87 -6.45
CA LYS A 267 14.40 22.84 -7.38
C LYS A 267 14.59 21.74 -8.41
N LYS A 268 15.80 21.59 -8.93
CA LYS A 268 16.16 20.49 -9.83
C LYS A 268 16.05 19.14 -9.14
N PHE A 269 16.60 19.00 -7.93
CA PHE A 269 16.54 17.74 -7.18
C PHE A 269 15.11 17.27 -6.94
N LYS A 270 14.24 18.18 -6.49
CA LYS A 270 12.80 17.91 -6.32
C LYS A 270 12.14 17.47 -7.62
N LYS A 271 12.42 18.19 -8.72
CA LYS A 271 11.86 17.87 -10.04
C LYS A 271 12.30 16.49 -10.53
N ASP A 272 13.58 16.15 -10.39
CA ASP A 272 14.09 14.85 -10.84
C ASP A 272 13.45 13.69 -10.05
N ILE A 273 13.26 13.85 -8.73
CA ILE A 273 12.51 12.89 -7.91
C ILE A 273 11.08 12.71 -8.43
N GLU A 274 10.37 13.80 -8.72
CA GLU A 274 9.01 13.76 -9.26
C GLU A 274 8.94 13.11 -10.66
N GLU A 275 9.97 13.31 -11.49
CA GLU A 275 10.04 12.72 -12.84
C GLU A 275 10.32 11.21 -12.78
N VAL A 276 11.32 10.77 -12.00
CA VAL A 276 11.67 9.35 -11.87
C VAL A 276 10.52 8.54 -11.30
N ARG A 277 9.79 9.09 -10.33
CA ARG A 277 8.60 8.43 -9.76
C ARG A 277 7.47 8.23 -10.76
N LYS A 278 7.34 9.08 -11.77
CA LYS A 278 6.32 8.92 -12.83
C LYS A 278 6.68 7.81 -13.81
N LEU A 279 7.96 7.46 -13.90
CA LEU A 279 8.43 6.38 -14.77
C LEU A 279 8.16 5.00 -14.14
N GLY A 280 8.20 4.92 -12.82
CA GLY A 280 7.91 3.72 -12.05
C GLY A 280 7.88 4.03 -10.56
N GLU A 281 6.98 3.35 -9.84
CA GLU A 281 6.78 3.57 -8.41
C GLU A 281 7.63 2.62 -7.53
N GLY A 282 8.28 1.63 -8.14
CA GLY A 282 8.83 0.48 -7.42
C GLY A 282 7.74 -0.29 -6.67
N GLY A 283 8.10 -1.36 -5.98
CA GLY A 283 7.15 -2.10 -5.14
C GLY A 283 7.12 -3.62 -5.34
N ASP A 284 7.87 -4.13 -6.33
CA ASP A 284 8.11 -5.55 -6.47
C ASP A 284 9.46 -5.89 -5.81
N GLU A 285 9.43 -6.55 -4.66
CA GLU A 285 10.63 -7.18 -4.11
C GLU A 285 10.95 -8.45 -4.91
N PRO A 286 12.23 -8.75 -5.23
CA PRO A 286 13.45 -8.06 -4.77
C PRO A 286 13.95 -6.95 -5.72
N GLU A 287 14.68 -5.96 -5.21
CA GLU A 287 15.13 -4.71 -5.88
C GLU A 287 16.45 -4.81 -6.67
N ASN A 288 16.84 -3.74 -7.40
CA ASN A 288 18.06 -3.68 -8.23
C ASN A 288 19.17 -2.74 -7.70
N ASP A 289 19.43 -2.76 -6.39
CA ASP A 289 20.42 -1.90 -5.72
C ASP A 289 21.82 -2.00 -6.31
N ILE A 290 22.29 -3.23 -6.63
CA ILE A 290 23.67 -3.43 -7.08
C ILE A 290 23.86 -2.84 -8.48
N GLU A 291 22.87 -3.02 -9.36
CA GLU A 291 22.80 -2.39 -10.68
C GLU A 291 22.76 -0.86 -10.55
N ALA A 292 21.95 -0.32 -9.64
CA ALA A 292 21.86 1.11 -9.40
C ALA A 292 23.23 1.71 -8.97
N ILE A 293 23.92 1.06 -8.03
CA ILE A 293 25.27 1.47 -7.60
C ILE A 293 26.26 1.37 -8.76
N MET A 294 26.28 0.24 -9.49
CA MET A 294 27.20 0.04 -10.60
C MET A 294 27.00 1.08 -11.69
N ARG A 295 25.75 1.40 -12.02
CA ARG A 295 25.41 2.41 -13.02
C ARG A 295 25.82 3.81 -12.56
N ALA A 296 25.54 4.18 -11.31
CA ALA A 296 25.97 5.44 -10.74
C ALA A 296 27.51 5.61 -10.78
N ILE A 297 28.24 4.55 -10.42
CA ILE A 297 29.71 4.50 -10.49
C ILE A 297 30.19 4.68 -11.93
N ASN A 298 29.52 4.05 -12.90
CA ASN A 298 29.90 4.10 -14.31
C ASN A 298 29.63 5.46 -14.95
N ASP A 299 28.51 6.10 -14.62
CA ASP A 299 28.06 7.35 -15.24
C ASP A 299 28.76 8.59 -14.66
N ARG A 300 29.21 8.53 -13.40
CA ARG A 300 29.80 9.68 -12.70
C ARG A 300 31.29 9.50 -12.44
N ARG A 301 32.01 10.61 -12.33
CA ARG A 301 33.47 10.70 -12.09
C ARG A 301 33.75 11.81 -11.08
N ASP A 302 34.95 11.83 -10.48
CA ASP A 302 35.35 12.82 -9.44
C ASP A 302 34.34 12.94 -8.27
N TYR A 303 33.93 11.81 -7.71
CA TYR A 303 33.22 11.74 -6.42
C TYR A 303 34.14 11.12 -5.35
N GLY A 304 33.87 11.40 -4.09
CA GLY A 304 34.61 10.87 -2.94
C GLY A 304 33.95 9.60 -2.42
N ASP A 305 32.86 9.77 -1.68
CA ASP A 305 32.12 8.69 -1.03
C ASP A 305 30.91 8.24 -1.85
N ILE A 306 30.59 6.93 -1.81
CA ILE A 306 29.38 6.37 -2.40
C ILE A 306 28.42 6.06 -1.25
N VAL A 307 27.22 6.62 -1.31
CA VAL A 307 26.21 6.41 -0.27
C VAL A 307 24.96 5.80 -0.92
N LEU A 308 24.58 4.59 -0.50
CA LEU A 308 23.29 3.99 -0.85
C LEU A 308 22.28 4.39 0.22
N LEU A 309 21.09 4.81 -0.20
CA LEU A 309 19.93 5.05 0.64
C LEU A 309 18.81 4.14 0.17
N ALA A 310 18.46 3.16 1.01
CA ALA A 310 17.47 2.12 0.72
C ALA A 310 16.72 1.75 2.00
N ASP A 311 15.55 1.13 1.88
CA ASP A 311 14.88 0.46 2.98
C ASP A 311 15.32 -1.00 3.07
N ASP A 312 14.71 -1.74 3.99
CA ASP A 312 15.09 -3.12 4.30
C ASP A 312 14.35 -4.11 3.40
N SER A 313 14.81 -4.27 2.14
CA SER A 313 14.27 -5.19 1.14
C SER A 313 15.31 -6.19 0.64
N ASP A 314 14.88 -7.22 -0.10
CA ASP A 314 15.81 -8.17 -0.76
C ASP A 314 16.37 -7.58 -2.06
N MET A 315 17.64 -7.83 -2.39
CA MET A 315 18.27 -7.42 -3.65
C MET A 315 18.27 -8.57 -4.67
N ARG A 316 17.62 -8.36 -5.82
CA ARG A 316 17.56 -9.29 -6.96
C ARG A 316 18.94 -9.60 -7.50
N ASP A 317 19.80 -8.59 -7.50
CA ASP A 317 21.08 -8.57 -8.18
C ASP A 317 22.28 -8.69 -7.23
N ILE A 318 22.07 -9.18 -6.01
CA ILE A 318 23.14 -9.45 -5.01
C ILE A 318 24.28 -10.30 -5.57
N LYS A 319 23.99 -11.18 -6.56
CA LYS A 319 25.00 -11.99 -7.26
C LYS A 319 26.07 -11.15 -7.98
N LEU A 320 25.77 -9.89 -8.28
CA LEU A 320 26.68 -8.94 -8.92
C LEU A 320 27.58 -8.19 -7.92
N LEU A 321 27.38 -8.38 -6.61
CA LEU A 321 28.10 -7.66 -5.54
C LEU A 321 29.61 -7.57 -5.76
N LYS A 322 30.24 -8.67 -6.18
CA LYS A 322 31.70 -8.75 -6.41
C LYS A 322 32.20 -7.80 -7.51
N ARG A 323 31.32 -7.20 -8.32
CA ARG A 323 31.66 -6.21 -9.35
C ARG A 323 31.92 -4.82 -8.76
N ILE A 324 31.39 -4.52 -7.57
CA ILE A 324 31.65 -3.24 -6.89
C ILE A 324 33.01 -3.32 -6.19
N LYS A 325 33.92 -2.40 -6.56
CA LYS A 325 35.31 -2.37 -6.04
C LYS A 325 35.61 -1.17 -5.14
N LYS A 326 34.63 -0.30 -4.94
CA LYS A 326 34.73 0.90 -4.10
C LYS A 326 33.88 0.73 -2.85
N PRO A 327 34.28 1.33 -1.71
CA PRO A 327 33.45 1.37 -0.50
C PRO A 327 32.06 1.96 -0.76
N VAL A 328 31.03 1.26 -0.28
CA VAL A 328 29.64 1.73 -0.31
C VAL A 328 29.15 1.89 1.13
N HIS A 329 28.72 3.10 1.47
CA HIS A 329 28.14 3.43 2.76
C HIS A 329 26.61 3.35 2.66
N ILE A 330 25.99 2.49 3.44
CA ILE A 330 24.55 2.21 3.34
C ILE A 330 23.83 2.96 4.46
N ILE A 331 22.86 3.78 4.10
CA ILE A 331 21.85 4.33 4.99
C ILE A 331 20.64 3.41 4.87
N LEU A 332 20.48 2.49 5.82
CA LEU A 332 19.38 1.54 5.83
C LEU A 332 18.21 2.13 6.62
N CYS A 333 17.08 2.26 5.95
CA CYS A 333 15.86 2.85 6.49
C CYS A 333 14.87 1.76 6.90
N GLY A 334 13.94 2.06 7.82
CA GLY A 334 12.82 1.14 8.12
C GLY A 334 13.17 -0.12 8.91
N THR A 335 14.34 -0.18 9.55
CA THR A 335 14.94 -1.33 10.29
C THR A 335 14.15 -1.91 11.48
N LYS A 336 12.90 -1.50 11.71
CA LYS A 336 12.12 -1.94 12.88
C LYS A 336 11.75 -3.44 12.86
N ARG A 337 11.80 -4.07 11.69
CA ARG A 337 11.39 -5.46 11.48
C ARG A 337 12.57 -6.42 11.40
N GLY A 338 13.78 -5.89 11.51
CA GLY A 338 15.01 -6.61 11.30
C GLY A 338 15.94 -5.84 10.37
N ILE A 339 17.10 -6.43 10.14
CA ILE A 339 18.11 -5.96 9.18
C ILE A 339 18.45 -7.11 8.25
N ASN A 340 18.19 -6.90 6.96
CA ASN A 340 18.53 -7.82 5.92
C ASN A 340 20.05 -7.98 5.80
N GLN A 341 20.50 -9.24 5.89
CA GLN A 341 21.91 -9.60 5.81
C GLN A 341 22.55 -9.23 4.47
N GLN A 342 21.77 -9.07 3.39
CA GLN A 342 22.29 -8.67 2.09
C GLN A 342 22.93 -7.27 2.14
N TYR A 343 22.38 -6.32 2.91
CA TYR A 343 23.00 -5.01 3.11
C TYR A 343 24.27 -5.10 3.97
N LEU A 344 24.31 -5.97 4.99
CA LEU A 344 25.52 -6.24 5.77
C LEU A 344 26.63 -6.80 4.88
N GLN A 345 26.29 -7.75 4.00
CA GLN A 345 27.21 -8.31 3.01
C GLN A 345 27.68 -7.25 2.02
N LEU A 346 26.79 -6.40 1.51
CA LEU A 346 27.15 -5.30 0.60
C LEU A 346 28.18 -4.36 1.25
N ALA A 347 27.91 -3.89 2.46
CA ALA A 347 28.85 -3.04 3.19
C ALA A 347 30.18 -3.76 3.45
N TYR A 348 30.13 -5.06 3.82
CA TYR A 348 31.33 -5.84 4.12
C TYR A 348 32.22 -6.04 2.89
N TYR A 349 31.67 -6.58 1.80
CA TYR A 349 32.43 -6.87 0.58
C TYR A 349 33.01 -5.63 -0.08
N THR A 350 32.32 -4.49 0.05
CA THR A 350 32.80 -3.21 -0.47
C THR A 350 33.79 -2.51 0.47
N LYS A 351 33.97 -2.99 1.70
CA LYS A 351 34.74 -2.33 2.78
C LYS A 351 34.18 -0.95 3.13
N GLY A 352 32.86 -0.80 3.03
CA GLY A 352 32.12 0.39 3.38
C GLY A 352 31.62 0.38 4.82
N SER A 353 30.39 0.82 5.01
CA SER A 353 29.72 0.85 6.32
C SER A 353 28.21 0.76 6.16
N ILE A 354 27.52 0.42 7.24
CA ILE A 354 26.06 0.45 7.32
C ILE A 354 25.64 1.36 8.47
N HIS A 355 24.57 2.12 8.26
CA HIS A 355 24.08 3.14 9.16
C HIS A 355 22.57 3.03 9.28
N THR A 356 22.07 2.95 10.51
CA THR A 356 20.64 3.02 10.82
C THR A 356 20.33 4.34 11.51
N SER A 357 19.11 4.52 12.02
CA SER A 357 18.74 5.73 12.76
C SER A 357 19.67 5.97 13.96
N ASN A 358 20.00 4.93 14.72
CA ASN A 358 20.75 5.07 15.98
C ASN A 358 22.21 4.63 15.88
N ASN A 359 22.53 3.63 15.06
CA ASN A 359 23.83 2.97 15.08
C ASN A 359 24.58 3.13 13.74
N SER A 360 25.87 2.79 13.75
CA SER A 360 26.72 2.80 12.57
C SER A 360 27.84 1.78 12.74
N VAL A 361 28.09 0.99 11.70
CA VAL A 361 29.07 -0.09 11.71
C VAL A 361 30.00 0.07 10.52
N TYR A 362 31.30 0.19 10.80
CA TYR A 362 32.32 0.42 9.79
C TYR A 362 33.07 -0.88 9.51
N MET A 363 32.93 -1.41 8.30
CA MET A 363 33.42 -2.76 7.98
C MET A 363 34.94 -2.86 7.95
N LYS A 364 35.64 -1.73 7.78
CA LYS A 364 37.11 -1.68 7.83
C LYS A 364 37.70 -2.02 9.20
N THR A 365 36.95 -1.79 10.28
CA THR A 365 37.42 -2.02 11.65
C THR A 365 36.89 -3.32 12.25
N LEU A 366 36.01 -4.02 11.53
CA LEU A 366 35.32 -5.20 12.01
C LEU A 366 36.26 -6.41 12.06
N LYS A 367 36.23 -7.14 13.18
CA LYS A 367 37.05 -8.33 13.44
C LYS A 367 36.17 -9.52 13.76
N ASN A 368 36.70 -10.71 13.48
CA ASN A 368 36.06 -11.97 13.83
C ASN A 368 35.79 -12.05 15.35
N GLY A 369 34.55 -12.33 15.73
CA GLY A 369 34.07 -12.35 17.10
C GLY A 369 33.45 -11.03 17.58
N ASP A 370 33.49 -9.96 16.78
CA ASP A 370 32.88 -8.68 17.17
C ASP A 370 31.36 -8.82 17.28
N HIS A 371 30.81 -8.31 18.37
CA HIS A 371 29.37 -8.12 18.55
C HIS A 371 28.95 -6.79 17.92
N ILE A 372 27.91 -6.83 17.11
CA ILE A 372 27.40 -5.69 16.37
C ILE A 372 25.96 -5.45 16.78
N GLU A 373 25.67 -4.25 17.23
CA GLU A 373 24.32 -3.79 17.53
C GLU A 373 23.89 -2.77 16.47
N LEU A 374 22.75 -3.03 15.84
CA LEU A 374 22.11 -2.12 14.91
C LEU A 374 20.63 -2.00 15.28
N ASP A 375 20.26 -0.85 15.85
CA ASP A 375 18.95 -0.62 16.47
C ASP A 375 18.55 -1.73 17.46
N ASN A 376 17.57 -2.57 17.12
CA ASN A 376 17.10 -3.64 18.02
C ASN A 376 17.77 -5.00 17.75
N ASP A 377 18.64 -5.07 16.75
CA ASP A 377 19.22 -6.33 16.27
C ASP A 377 20.67 -6.48 16.71
N LEU A 378 21.00 -7.68 17.19
CA LEU A 378 22.33 -8.04 17.63
C LEU A 378 22.90 -9.14 16.73
N PHE A 379 24.14 -8.96 16.31
CA PHE A 379 24.87 -9.90 15.47
C PHE A 379 26.22 -10.22 16.10
N VAL A 380 26.76 -11.38 15.76
CA VAL A 380 28.19 -11.67 15.90
C VAL A 380 28.79 -11.85 14.51
N PHE A 381 29.91 -11.18 14.25
CA PHE A 381 30.62 -11.34 12.99
C PHE A 381 31.58 -12.52 13.08
N GLN A 382 31.36 -13.58 12.29
CA GLN A 382 32.21 -14.76 12.27
C GLN A 382 32.54 -15.18 10.84
N ASN A 383 33.83 -15.31 10.54
CA ASN A 383 34.38 -15.85 9.29
C ASN A 383 33.81 -15.20 8.01
N GLY A 384 33.48 -13.91 8.04
CA GLY A 384 32.89 -13.20 6.89
C GLY A 384 31.36 -13.20 6.87
N GLU A 385 30.72 -13.76 7.89
CA GLU A 385 29.27 -13.86 8.03
C GLU A 385 28.77 -13.10 9.25
N PHE A 386 27.52 -12.64 9.17
CA PHE A 386 26.81 -11.95 10.25
C PHE A 386 25.77 -12.90 10.82
N ILE A 387 26.06 -13.47 11.99
CA ILE A 387 25.19 -14.44 12.65
C ILE A 387 24.29 -13.68 13.62
N TRP A 388 22.98 -13.79 13.46
CA TRP A 388 22.01 -13.21 14.39
C TRP A 388 22.13 -13.83 15.77
N LEU A 389 22.10 -12.98 16.79
CA LEU A 389 21.95 -13.37 18.18
C LEU A 389 20.51 -13.04 18.57
N ASP A 390 19.67 -14.07 18.74
CA ASP A 390 18.25 -13.91 19.05
C ASP A 390 18.04 -12.95 20.23
N ALA A 391 17.40 -11.81 19.97
CA ALA A 391 16.91 -10.92 21.02
C ALA A 391 15.60 -11.50 21.59
N LYS A 392 15.69 -12.66 22.28
CA LYS A 392 14.72 -13.17 23.27
C LYS A 392 15.21 -14.46 23.94
N ASN A 393 16.16 -14.29 24.86
CA ASN A 393 16.23 -15.02 26.13
C ASN A 393 16.98 -14.12 27.12
N ALA A 394 16.27 -13.13 27.66
CA ALA A 394 16.69 -12.37 28.83
C ALA A 394 15.42 -11.80 29.49
N ASP A 395 14.96 -12.57 30.49
CA ASP A 395 14.03 -12.28 31.60
C ASP A 395 12.63 -11.70 31.36
#